data_AF-X1R948-F1
#
_entry.id   AF-X1R948-F1
#
_cell.length_a   1.000
_cell.length_b   1.000
_cell.length_c   1.000
_cell.angle_alpha   90.00
_cell.angle_beta   90.00
_cell.angle_gamma   90.00
#
_symmetry.space_group_name_H-M   'P 1'
#
loop_
_entity.id
_entity.type
_entity.pdbx_description
1 polymer ?
#
loop_
_entity_poly.entity_id
_entity_poly.type
_entity_poly.pdbx_seq_one_letter_code
_entity_poly.pdbx_strand_id
1 'polypeptide(L)'
;MIQDPLIKPTRENPDTWIWMEELNRFYYPPTLTESLGILPTAKSTIPRIEDLSLPGQGEPYDTCGSEAFFICLKCDHIEPVIMNCRRSSCPVCYTTWAWISARRASLRILKAPKVFPKELRRIRKPIHGMISLPLEYHDLFFNDYPKARKIAYKLLKKAGFKGGLLIPHPWRQKCFKCGGEIIASWTVSLESKDFYIKDTYCVECGSKEFIWEISPHFHTVGYGWVEHTKEIEADTGYVIKNIGIIDNVGGTIWYLLTHCGIQKGRQTITYFGLCAYNKYKSPPLEKEGTVICPKCGAFMIRPGFQSRSGKPPPGGF
;
A
#
# COMPACT_ATOMS: atom_id res chain seq x y z
N MET A 1 -33.04 -10.05 -40.53
CA MET A 1 -31.57 -10.05 -40.72
C MET A 1 -31.07 -8.78 -40.07
N ILE A 2 -30.33 -8.75 -38.97
CA ILE A 2 -29.45 -9.71 -38.30
C ILE A 2 -29.74 -9.60 -36.80
N GLN A 3 -29.84 -10.75 -36.13
CA GLN A 3 -30.00 -10.86 -34.69
C GLN A 3 -28.69 -10.51 -34.01
N ASP A 4 -28.71 -9.59 -33.05
CA ASP A 4 -27.63 -9.43 -32.07
C ASP A 4 -27.94 -10.38 -30.90
N PRO A 5 -27.14 -11.43 -30.66
CA PRO A 5 -27.41 -12.35 -29.57
C PRO A 5 -27.03 -11.68 -28.25
N LEU A 6 -28.06 -11.34 -27.48
CA LEU A 6 -28.04 -11.24 -26.02
C LEU A 6 -27.14 -12.33 -25.43
N ILE A 7 -25.92 -11.94 -25.03
CA ILE A 7 -25.05 -12.78 -24.21
C ILE A 7 -25.73 -12.91 -22.85
N LYS A 8 -26.45 -14.02 -22.66
CA LYS A 8 -26.92 -14.43 -21.34
C LYS A 8 -25.70 -14.79 -20.49
N PRO A 9 -25.57 -14.24 -19.28
CA PRO A 9 -24.45 -14.57 -18.41
C PRO A 9 -24.54 -16.04 -17.99
N THR A 10 -23.54 -16.83 -18.35
CA THR A 10 -23.37 -18.19 -17.85
C THR A 10 -22.72 -18.17 -16.47
N ARG A 11 -23.05 -19.19 -15.67
CA ARG A 11 -22.79 -19.32 -14.24
C ARG A 11 -21.33 -19.70 -13.92
N GLU A 12 -20.36 -19.17 -14.65
CA GLU A 12 -18.95 -19.49 -14.48
C GLU A 12 -18.15 -18.30 -13.92
N ASN A 13 -17.95 -18.37 -12.60
CA ASN A 13 -16.90 -17.74 -11.81
C ASN A 13 -16.95 -16.22 -11.55
N PRO A 14 -17.64 -15.78 -10.47
CA PRO A 14 -17.59 -14.38 -10.00
C PRO A 14 -16.21 -13.95 -9.46
N ASP A 15 -15.28 -14.88 -9.18
CA ASP A 15 -13.95 -14.60 -8.59
C ASP A 15 -12.84 -14.32 -9.63
N THR A 16 -13.17 -13.98 -10.87
CA THR A 16 -12.20 -13.47 -11.86
C THR A 16 -12.44 -12.01 -12.22
N TRP A 17 -13.68 -11.54 -12.07
CA TRP A 17 -14.09 -10.18 -12.44
C TRP A 17 -13.66 -9.12 -11.42
N ILE A 18 -13.79 -9.39 -10.12
CA ILE A 18 -13.32 -8.47 -9.07
C ILE A 18 -11.80 -8.22 -9.15
N TRP A 19 -11.04 -9.24 -9.57
CA TRP A 19 -9.58 -9.19 -9.68
C TRP A 19 -9.12 -8.35 -10.84
N MET A 20 -9.76 -8.53 -11.99
CA MET A 20 -9.47 -7.73 -13.17
C MET A 20 -10.04 -6.32 -13.03
N GLU A 21 -11.16 -6.10 -12.33
CA GLU A 21 -11.66 -4.74 -12.07
C GLU A 21 -10.84 -3.98 -11.04
N GLU A 22 -10.36 -4.62 -9.95
CA GLU A 22 -9.39 -3.98 -9.06
C GLU A 22 -8.07 -3.72 -9.79
N LEU A 23 -7.57 -4.65 -10.62
CA LEU A 23 -6.33 -4.46 -11.39
C LEU A 23 -6.47 -3.52 -12.60
N ASN A 24 -7.67 -3.40 -13.20
CA ASN A 24 -8.00 -2.52 -14.33
C ASN A 24 -8.47 -1.14 -13.86
N ARG A 25 -8.89 -0.96 -12.59
CA ARG A 25 -9.06 0.35 -11.94
C ARG A 25 -7.74 1.14 -11.81
N PHE A 26 -6.63 0.54 -12.25
CA PHE A 26 -5.27 0.98 -12.05
C PHE A 26 -4.55 1.17 -13.40
N TYR A 27 -5.20 1.84 -14.37
CA TYR A 27 -4.51 2.32 -15.56
C TYR A 27 -3.62 3.54 -15.25
N TYR A 28 -4.06 4.38 -14.31
CA TYR A 28 -3.32 5.57 -13.86
C TYR A 28 -3.05 5.48 -12.36
N PRO A 29 -1.88 5.99 -11.89
CA PRO A 29 -1.61 6.06 -10.47
C PRO A 29 -2.60 7.04 -9.82
N PRO A 30 -3.33 6.63 -8.78
CA PRO A 30 -4.21 7.54 -8.09
C PRO A 30 -3.41 8.65 -7.43
N THR A 31 -3.95 9.85 -7.49
CA THR A 31 -3.46 10.94 -6.63
C THR A 31 -4.22 10.93 -5.32
N LEU A 32 -3.54 11.34 -4.25
CA LEU A 32 -4.21 11.61 -2.97
C LEU A 32 -4.54 13.11 -2.97
N THR A 33 -5.82 13.45 -2.94
CA THR A 33 -6.23 14.87 -3.02
C THR A 33 -5.86 15.68 -1.77
N GLU A 34 -5.68 15.02 -0.61
CA GLU A 34 -5.24 15.64 0.64
C GLU A 34 -3.96 14.97 1.16
N SER A 35 -2.85 15.71 1.22
CA SER A 35 -1.59 15.15 1.72
C SER A 35 -1.69 14.76 3.20
N LEU A 36 -1.40 13.49 3.51
CA LEU A 36 -1.46 12.90 4.86
C LEU A 36 -0.45 13.48 5.87
N GLY A 37 0.45 14.36 5.43
CA GLY A 37 1.60 14.76 6.22
C GLY A 37 2.11 16.17 5.94
N ILE A 38 1.22 17.17 6.09
CA ILE A 38 1.41 18.60 6.42
C ILE A 38 0.25 19.36 5.76
N LEU A 39 -0.85 19.46 6.51
CA LEU A 39 -2.05 20.26 6.22
C LEU A 39 -2.47 20.88 7.57
N PRO A 40 -3.34 21.93 7.62
CA PRO A 40 -3.56 22.77 8.83
C PRO A 40 -4.00 22.03 10.11
N THR A 41 -4.33 20.75 9.99
CA THR A 41 -4.70 19.83 11.06
C THR A 41 -3.51 19.35 11.91
N ALA A 42 -2.32 19.19 11.34
CA ALA A 42 -1.14 18.79 12.11
C ALA A 42 -0.61 19.97 12.95
N LYS A 43 -0.53 19.80 14.27
CA LYS A 43 -0.04 20.81 15.23
C LYS A 43 1.41 20.59 15.66
N SER A 44 2.06 19.54 15.16
CA SER A 44 3.48 19.27 15.39
C SER A 44 4.15 18.85 14.09
N THR A 45 5.47 19.08 14.03
CA THR A 45 6.31 18.34 13.08
C THR A 45 6.38 16.87 13.51
N ILE A 46 6.79 16.01 12.57
CA ILE A 46 7.02 14.60 12.86
C ILE A 46 8.30 14.49 13.71
N PRO A 47 8.29 13.76 14.83
CA PRO A 47 9.49 13.51 15.62
C PRO A 47 10.59 12.87 14.76
N ARG A 48 11.77 13.50 14.70
CA ARG A 48 12.89 13.00 13.90
C ARG A 48 13.44 11.71 14.48
N ILE A 49 13.61 10.71 13.63
CA ILE A 49 14.27 9.45 13.93
C ILE A 49 15.35 9.25 12.86
N GLU A 50 16.56 8.89 13.28
CA GLU A 50 17.67 8.70 12.35
C GLU A 50 17.35 7.62 11.31
N ASP A 51 17.73 7.89 10.05
CA ASP A 51 17.50 7.02 8.90
C ASP A 51 16.03 6.63 8.59
N LEU A 52 15.06 7.29 9.21
CA LEU A 52 13.64 7.00 9.04
C LEU A 52 12.88 8.26 8.64
N SER A 53 12.07 8.16 7.58
CA SER A 53 11.23 9.27 7.11
C SER A 53 9.82 8.80 6.78
N LEU A 54 8.88 9.74 6.74
CA LEU A 54 7.65 9.52 6.00
C LEU A 54 7.93 9.51 4.48
N PRO A 55 6.99 8.98 3.67
CA PRO A 55 7.04 9.14 2.23
C PRO A 55 6.96 10.64 1.84
N GLY A 56 7.57 10.97 0.72
CA GLY A 56 7.54 12.33 0.17
C GLY A 56 8.45 13.36 0.87
N GLN A 57 9.34 12.94 1.77
CA GLN A 57 10.19 13.86 2.57
C GLN A 57 11.58 14.14 1.97
N GLY A 58 11.78 13.92 0.68
CA GLY A 58 13.03 14.21 -0.04
C GLY A 58 12.83 15.17 -1.20
N GLU A 59 13.78 15.21 -2.12
CA GLU A 59 13.72 16.13 -3.26
C GLU A 59 13.17 15.47 -4.53
N PRO A 60 12.36 16.19 -5.34
CA PRO A 60 11.98 15.75 -6.68
C PRO A 60 13.17 15.82 -7.65
N TYR A 61 13.03 15.16 -8.81
CA TYR A 61 13.87 15.48 -9.97
C TYR A 61 13.18 16.56 -10.80
N ASP A 62 13.93 17.27 -11.64
CA ASP A 62 13.41 18.35 -12.49
C ASP A 62 12.25 17.92 -13.40
N THR A 63 12.20 16.63 -13.74
CA THR A 63 11.13 16.05 -14.58
C THR A 63 10.00 15.43 -13.76
N CYS A 64 10.02 15.44 -12.43
CA CYS A 64 8.92 14.86 -11.65
C CYS A 64 7.68 15.75 -11.77
N GLY A 65 6.55 15.19 -12.18
CA GLY A 65 5.29 15.92 -12.36
C GLY A 65 5.18 16.66 -13.69
N SER A 66 6.25 16.74 -14.48
CA SER A 66 6.20 17.33 -15.82
C SER A 66 5.48 16.42 -16.82
N GLU A 67 4.79 17.01 -17.80
CA GLU A 67 4.22 16.27 -18.93
C GLU A 67 5.31 15.78 -19.89
N ALA A 68 5.13 14.57 -20.42
CA ALA A 68 5.88 14.02 -21.53
C ALA A 68 4.91 13.43 -22.55
N PHE A 69 5.21 13.60 -23.84
CA PHE A 69 4.37 13.08 -24.90
C PHE A 69 4.91 11.74 -25.40
N PHE A 70 4.03 10.77 -25.54
CA PHE A 70 4.29 9.49 -26.20
C PHE A 70 3.55 9.46 -27.53
N ILE A 71 4.16 8.88 -28.56
CA ILE A 71 3.58 8.76 -29.89
C ILE A 71 3.38 7.29 -30.23
N CYS A 72 2.19 6.95 -30.73
CA CYS A 72 1.88 5.65 -31.29
C CYS A 72 2.35 5.61 -32.74
N LEU A 73 3.34 4.77 -33.05
CA LEU A 73 3.84 4.62 -34.43
C LEU A 73 2.87 3.91 -35.39
N LYS A 74 1.77 3.35 -34.88
CA LYS A 74 0.77 2.66 -35.69
C LYS A 74 -0.35 3.58 -36.21
N CYS A 75 -0.73 4.59 -35.44
CA CYS A 75 -1.88 5.44 -35.75
C CYS A 75 -1.68 6.92 -35.41
N ASP A 76 -0.43 7.32 -35.13
CA ASP A 76 0.01 8.68 -34.83
C ASP A 76 -0.69 9.36 -33.63
N HIS A 77 -1.37 8.57 -32.80
CA HIS A 77 -1.96 9.06 -31.54
C HIS A 77 -0.86 9.57 -30.61
N ILE A 78 -1.09 10.75 -30.02
CA ILE A 78 -0.21 11.35 -29.02
C ILE A 78 -0.90 11.22 -27.66
N GLU A 79 -0.20 10.62 -26.71
CA GLU A 79 -0.67 10.45 -25.33
C GLU A 79 0.21 11.29 -24.40
N PRO A 80 -0.35 12.30 -23.70
CA PRO A 80 0.36 12.98 -22.63
C PRO A 80 0.49 12.06 -21.41
N VAL A 81 1.67 12.01 -20.81
CA VAL A 81 2.00 11.18 -19.65
C VAL A 81 2.72 12.01 -18.61
N ILE A 82 2.27 11.94 -17.36
CA ILE A 82 2.96 12.58 -16.23
C ILE A 82 4.19 11.78 -15.82
N MET A 83 5.35 12.42 -15.91
CA MET A 83 6.62 11.83 -15.54
C MET A 83 6.72 11.63 -14.03
N ASN A 84 7.16 10.44 -13.62
CA ASN A 84 7.30 10.07 -12.22
C ASN A 84 8.58 9.29 -11.97
N CYS A 85 9.32 9.66 -10.91
CA CYS A 85 10.56 8.96 -10.55
C CYS A 85 10.33 7.68 -9.73
N ARG A 86 9.09 7.45 -9.27
CA ARG A 86 8.67 6.27 -8.48
C ARG A 86 9.46 6.04 -7.19
N ARG A 87 10.10 7.09 -6.65
CA ARG A 87 10.79 7.03 -5.35
C ARG A 87 9.80 7.32 -4.22
N SER A 88 9.87 6.53 -3.15
CA SER A 88 9.11 6.74 -1.91
C SER A 88 9.40 8.10 -1.27
N SER A 89 10.62 8.63 -1.45
CA SER A 89 11.04 9.91 -0.88
C SER A 89 10.55 11.12 -1.68
N CYS A 90 10.14 10.97 -2.95
CA CYS A 90 9.84 12.13 -3.79
C CYS A 90 8.45 12.71 -3.45
N PRO A 91 8.33 14.01 -3.10
CA PRO A 91 7.05 14.62 -2.70
C PRO A 91 6.00 14.60 -3.82
N VAL A 92 6.45 14.58 -5.08
CA VAL A 92 5.58 14.55 -6.25
C VAL A 92 5.15 13.12 -6.61
N CYS A 93 6.01 12.12 -6.40
CA CYS A 93 5.83 10.78 -6.98
C CYS A 93 5.59 9.67 -5.95
N TYR A 94 5.63 9.95 -4.65
CA TYR A 94 5.52 8.91 -3.62
C TYR A 94 4.17 8.18 -3.66
N THR A 95 3.08 8.86 -4.04
CA THR A 95 1.75 8.22 -4.21
C THR A 95 1.75 7.19 -5.34
N THR A 96 2.50 7.45 -6.41
CA THR A 96 2.74 6.47 -7.49
C THR A 96 3.60 5.31 -7.01
N TRP A 97 4.65 5.57 -6.22
CA TRP A 97 5.45 4.50 -5.60
C TRP A 97 4.59 3.60 -4.70
N ALA A 98 3.77 4.21 -3.84
CA ALA A 98 2.85 3.51 -2.95
C ALA A 98 1.88 2.66 -3.77
N TRP A 99 1.38 3.19 -4.89
CA TRP A 99 0.43 2.50 -5.76
C TRP A 99 1.05 1.28 -6.45
N ILE A 100 2.24 1.44 -7.04
CA ILE A 100 2.99 0.32 -7.63
C ILE A 100 3.20 -0.77 -6.57
N SER A 101 3.73 -0.37 -5.41
CA SER A 101 4.05 -1.28 -4.31
C SER A 101 2.80 -2.00 -3.80
N ALA A 102 1.68 -1.29 -3.66
CA ALA A 102 0.40 -1.83 -3.26
C ALA A 102 -0.16 -2.80 -4.30
N ARG A 103 -0.05 -2.51 -5.59
CA ARG A 103 -0.47 -3.43 -6.67
C ARG A 103 0.29 -4.75 -6.63
N ARG A 104 1.61 -4.71 -6.37
CA ARG A 104 2.41 -5.94 -6.25
C ARG A 104 2.02 -6.74 -5.00
N ALA A 105 1.82 -6.04 -3.90
CA ALA A 105 1.48 -6.64 -2.63
C ALA A 105 0.06 -7.21 -2.61
N SER A 106 -0.91 -6.50 -3.19
CA SER A 106 -2.28 -6.97 -3.33
C SER A 106 -2.28 -8.26 -4.15
N LEU A 107 -1.64 -8.32 -5.32
CA LEU A 107 -1.58 -9.55 -6.12
C LEU A 107 -1.13 -10.78 -5.31
N ARG A 108 -0.15 -10.60 -4.42
CA ARG A 108 0.28 -11.65 -3.49
C ARG A 108 -0.83 -12.01 -2.50
N ILE A 109 -1.28 -11.08 -1.67
CA ILE A 109 -2.31 -11.34 -0.65
C ILE A 109 -3.50 -12.03 -1.30
N LEU A 110 -4.00 -11.40 -2.33
CA LEU A 110 -5.27 -11.70 -2.95
C LEU A 110 -5.14 -13.11 -3.63
N LYS A 111 -4.04 -13.46 -4.31
CA LYS A 111 -3.89 -14.83 -4.86
C LYS A 111 -3.63 -15.93 -3.82
N ALA A 112 -3.33 -15.60 -2.55
CA ALA A 112 -2.97 -16.59 -1.54
C ALA A 112 -4.03 -17.71 -1.33
N PRO A 113 -5.35 -17.45 -1.30
CA PRO A 113 -6.36 -18.51 -1.20
C PRO A 113 -6.37 -19.51 -2.36
N LYS A 114 -5.94 -19.08 -3.57
CA LYS A 114 -5.79 -19.98 -4.73
C LYS A 114 -4.55 -20.87 -4.59
N VAL A 115 -3.50 -20.38 -3.93
CA VAL A 115 -2.26 -21.13 -3.68
C VAL A 115 -2.40 -22.07 -2.49
N PHE A 116 -3.15 -21.65 -1.46
CA PHE A 116 -3.36 -22.38 -0.20
C PHE A 116 -4.84 -22.64 0.07
N PRO A 117 -5.55 -23.35 -0.84
CA PRO A 117 -7.00 -23.51 -0.76
C PRO A 117 -7.43 -24.34 0.46
N LYS A 118 -6.58 -25.24 0.98
CA LYS A 118 -6.89 -26.06 2.15
C LYS A 118 -6.79 -25.23 3.43
N GLU A 119 -5.72 -24.46 3.56
CA GLU A 119 -5.39 -23.66 4.74
C GLU A 119 -6.28 -22.42 4.87
N LEU A 120 -6.71 -21.86 3.74
CA LEU A 120 -7.54 -20.65 3.69
C LEU A 120 -9.01 -20.93 3.34
N ARG A 121 -9.44 -22.20 3.23
CA ARG A 121 -10.80 -22.60 2.79
C ARG A 121 -11.94 -21.86 3.50
N ARG A 122 -11.80 -21.65 4.81
CA ARG A 122 -12.82 -21.03 5.66
C ARG A 122 -12.61 -19.52 5.86
N ILE A 123 -11.52 -18.95 5.34
CA ILE A 123 -11.16 -17.55 5.49
C ILE A 123 -11.36 -16.87 4.13
N ARG A 124 -12.50 -16.19 3.97
CA ARG A 124 -12.92 -15.69 2.65
C ARG A 124 -12.33 -14.33 2.30
N LYS A 125 -12.09 -13.46 3.27
CA LYS A 125 -11.59 -12.11 3.05
C LYS A 125 -10.33 -11.84 3.88
N PRO A 126 -9.38 -11.08 3.35
CA PRO A 126 -8.27 -10.59 4.15
C PRO A 126 -8.75 -9.55 5.17
N ILE A 127 -7.99 -9.41 6.24
CA ILE A 127 -8.23 -8.49 7.35
C ILE A 127 -7.08 -7.50 7.44
N HIS A 128 -7.41 -6.30 7.92
CA HIS A 128 -6.46 -5.29 8.35
C HIS A 128 -6.27 -5.47 9.84
N GLY A 129 -5.03 -5.73 10.24
CA GLY A 129 -4.65 -5.77 11.64
C GLY A 129 -3.55 -4.76 11.92
N MET A 130 -3.26 -4.62 13.20
CA MET A 130 -2.12 -3.86 13.69
C MET A 130 -1.54 -4.56 14.92
N ILE A 131 -0.21 -4.49 15.05
CA ILE A 131 0.52 -4.92 16.23
C ILE A 131 1.43 -3.79 16.71
N SER A 132 1.19 -3.28 17.91
CA SER A 132 1.99 -2.23 18.56
C SER A 132 3.01 -2.84 19.52
N LEU A 133 4.20 -2.25 19.56
CA LEU A 133 5.23 -2.63 20.52
C LEU A 133 5.00 -1.88 21.84
N PRO A 134 5.19 -2.52 23.01
CA PRO A 134 5.23 -1.80 24.27
C PRO A 134 6.45 -0.87 24.30
N LEU A 135 6.38 0.15 25.16
CA LEU A 135 7.39 1.21 25.25
C LEU A 135 8.83 0.68 25.41
N GLU A 136 9.00 -0.36 26.22
CA GLU A 136 10.29 -1.04 26.46
C GLU A 136 10.95 -1.64 25.22
N TYR A 137 10.18 -1.91 24.15
CA TYR A 137 10.69 -2.45 22.89
C TYR A 137 10.69 -1.44 21.74
N HIS A 138 10.47 -0.15 21.99
CA HIS A 138 10.56 0.86 20.93
C HIS A 138 11.95 0.92 20.30
N ASP A 139 13.00 0.85 21.11
CA ASP A 139 14.40 0.80 20.65
C ASP A 139 14.63 -0.35 19.67
N LEU A 140 14.01 -1.51 19.94
CA LEU A 140 14.10 -2.68 19.07
C LEU A 140 13.56 -2.39 17.66
N PHE A 141 12.50 -1.59 17.53
CA PHE A 141 11.95 -1.25 16.22
C PHE A 141 12.93 -0.45 15.36
N PHE A 142 13.63 0.50 15.98
CA PHE A 142 14.52 1.43 15.27
C PHE A 142 15.90 0.81 15.02
N ASN A 143 16.46 0.17 16.04
CA ASN A 143 17.85 -0.30 16.04
C ASN A 143 17.99 -1.77 15.62
N ASP A 144 17.01 -2.64 15.90
CA ASP A 144 16.99 -4.06 15.47
C ASP A 144 15.66 -4.46 14.85
N TYR A 145 15.29 -3.73 13.79
CA TYR A 145 14.08 -3.96 13.02
C TYR A 145 13.87 -5.43 12.59
N PRO A 146 14.90 -6.18 12.13
CA PRO A 146 14.73 -7.60 11.81
C PRO A 146 14.21 -8.42 13.00
N LYS A 147 14.70 -8.17 14.22
CA LYS A 147 14.23 -8.84 15.44
C LYS A 147 12.83 -8.37 15.82
N ALA A 148 12.54 -7.07 15.80
CA ALA A 148 11.19 -6.52 16.03
C ALA A 148 10.16 -7.18 15.09
N ARG A 149 10.47 -7.24 13.80
CA ARG A 149 9.65 -7.89 12.77
C ARG A 149 9.47 -9.40 13.02
N LYS A 150 10.54 -10.09 13.43
CA LYS A 150 10.48 -11.53 13.74
C LYS A 150 9.57 -11.81 14.93
N ILE A 151 9.60 -10.96 15.96
CA ILE A 151 8.69 -11.04 17.11
C ILE A 151 7.26 -10.79 16.64
N ALA A 152 7.03 -9.72 15.86
CA ALA A 152 5.72 -9.40 15.33
C ALA A 152 5.11 -10.58 14.53
N TYR A 153 5.89 -11.24 13.68
CA TYR A 153 5.44 -12.45 12.96
C TYR A 153 5.04 -13.60 13.89
N LYS A 154 5.78 -13.82 14.97
CA LYS A 154 5.46 -14.89 15.93
C LYS A 154 4.16 -14.58 16.65
N LEU A 155 4.01 -13.35 17.13
CA LEU A 155 2.83 -12.93 17.90
C LEU A 155 1.58 -12.86 17.03
N LEU A 156 1.68 -12.34 15.80
CA LEU A 156 0.56 -12.36 14.85
C LEU A 156 0.10 -13.79 14.55
N LYS A 157 1.03 -14.74 14.41
CA LYS A 157 0.68 -16.17 14.24
C LYS A 157 0.02 -16.76 15.48
N LYS A 158 0.52 -16.44 16.69
CA LYS A 158 -0.11 -16.83 17.97
C LYS A 158 -1.53 -16.26 18.07
N ALA A 159 -1.73 -15.04 17.55
CA ALA A 159 -3.03 -14.38 17.47
C ALA A 159 -3.94 -14.90 16.33
N GLY A 160 -3.56 -15.99 15.65
CA GLY A 160 -4.40 -16.65 14.64
C GLY A 160 -4.24 -16.17 13.19
N PHE A 161 -3.31 -15.25 12.89
CA PHE A 161 -2.93 -14.97 11.50
C PHE A 161 -2.25 -16.19 10.84
N LYS A 162 -2.77 -16.61 9.69
CA LYS A 162 -2.19 -17.68 8.86
C LYS A 162 -1.12 -17.17 7.91
N GLY A 163 -1.21 -15.92 7.49
CA GLY A 163 -0.18 -15.24 6.70
C GLY A 163 -0.64 -13.90 6.18
N GLY A 164 0.32 -13.05 5.83
CA GLY A 164 0.04 -11.69 5.39
C GLY A 164 1.30 -10.91 5.09
N LEU A 165 1.15 -9.60 4.99
CA LEU A 165 2.24 -8.64 4.92
C LEU A 165 2.38 -7.85 6.24
N LEU A 166 3.53 -7.22 6.45
CA LEU A 166 3.73 -6.15 7.44
C LEU A 166 4.23 -4.88 6.77
N ILE A 167 3.73 -3.73 7.25
CA ILE A 167 4.15 -2.38 6.86
C ILE A 167 4.48 -1.61 8.15
N PRO A 168 5.72 -1.11 8.31
CA PRO A 168 6.16 -0.42 9.52
C PRO A 168 5.58 0.98 9.62
N HIS A 169 5.09 1.34 10.80
CA HIS A 169 4.54 2.64 11.12
C HIS A 169 5.16 3.12 12.44
N PRO A 170 6.25 3.89 12.38
CA PRO A 170 6.98 4.36 13.56
C PRO A 170 6.25 5.46 14.34
N TRP A 171 5.34 6.19 13.67
CA TRP A 171 4.57 7.27 14.26
C TRP A 171 3.08 6.95 14.25
N ARG A 172 2.36 7.54 15.21
CA ARG A 172 0.91 7.53 15.31
C ARG A 172 0.38 8.96 15.38
N GLN A 173 -0.81 9.19 14.84
CA GLN A 173 -1.53 10.45 15.00
C GLN A 173 -2.35 10.41 16.29
N LYS A 174 -2.13 11.40 17.17
CA LYS A 174 -2.88 11.58 18.41
C LYS A 174 -3.59 12.91 18.41
N CYS A 175 -4.80 12.97 18.97
CA CYS A 175 -5.57 14.19 19.03
C CYS A 175 -4.81 15.26 19.82
N PHE A 176 -4.65 16.44 19.22
CA PHE A 176 -3.97 17.56 19.87
C PHE A 176 -4.73 18.03 21.12
N LYS A 177 -6.07 17.95 21.10
CA LYS A 177 -6.92 18.49 22.17
C LYS A 177 -7.03 17.58 23.39
N CYS A 178 -7.11 16.26 23.20
CA CYS A 178 -7.38 15.32 24.30
C CYS A 178 -6.46 14.09 24.34
N GLY A 179 -5.50 13.95 23.42
CA GLY A 179 -4.62 12.78 23.34
C GLY A 179 -5.29 11.50 22.82
N GLY A 180 -6.57 11.58 22.44
CA GLY A 180 -7.35 10.50 21.85
C GLY A 180 -6.83 9.98 20.51
N GLU A 181 -7.36 8.86 20.04
CA GLU A 181 -6.96 8.27 18.77
C GLU A 181 -7.55 9.04 17.58
N ILE A 182 -6.70 9.38 16.62
CA ILE A 182 -7.13 9.94 15.34
C ILE A 182 -7.34 8.80 14.36
N ILE A 183 -8.55 8.73 13.81
CA ILE A 183 -8.86 7.84 12.71
C ILE A 183 -9.05 8.65 11.45
N ALA A 184 -8.50 8.13 10.36
CA ALA A 184 -8.68 8.65 9.03
C ALA A 184 -9.31 7.57 8.16
N SER A 185 -10.40 7.93 7.50
CA SER A 185 -11.06 7.10 6.51
C SER A 185 -10.75 7.65 5.12
N TRP A 186 -10.52 6.77 4.16
CA TRP A 186 -10.27 7.12 2.77
C TRP A 186 -11.28 6.42 1.87
N THR A 187 -11.48 6.96 0.68
CA THR A 187 -12.31 6.34 -0.37
C THR A 187 -11.79 6.72 -1.75
N VAL A 188 -12.38 6.14 -2.79
CA VAL A 188 -12.01 6.40 -4.19
C VAL A 188 -13.16 7.12 -4.88
N SER A 189 -12.87 8.21 -5.57
CA SER A 189 -13.81 8.89 -6.44
C SER A 189 -14.20 7.97 -7.60
N LEU A 190 -15.51 7.77 -7.83
CA LEU A 190 -15.97 6.98 -8.98
C LEU A 190 -15.72 7.69 -10.31
N GLU A 191 -15.64 9.02 -10.29
CA GLU A 191 -15.42 9.83 -11.49
C GLU A 191 -13.93 9.94 -11.80
N SER A 192 -13.15 10.56 -10.90
CA SER A 192 -11.73 10.83 -11.15
C SER A 192 -10.82 9.63 -10.89
N LYS A 193 -11.32 8.61 -10.19
CA LYS A 193 -10.52 7.46 -9.70
C LYS A 193 -9.43 7.83 -8.70
N ASP A 194 -9.39 9.08 -8.24
CA ASP A 194 -8.46 9.52 -7.20
C ASP A 194 -8.90 9.03 -5.83
N PHE A 195 -7.90 8.86 -4.98
CA PHE A 195 -8.13 8.54 -3.59
C PHE A 195 -8.22 9.85 -2.82
N TYR A 196 -9.14 9.91 -1.88
CA TYR A 196 -9.24 11.07 -1.00
C TYR A 196 -9.54 10.64 0.43
N ILE A 197 -9.10 11.46 1.37
CA ILE A 197 -9.44 11.30 2.78
C ILE A 197 -10.88 11.75 2.96
N LYS A 198 -11.76 10.82 3.29
CA LYS A 198 -13.18 11.09 3.50
C LYS A 198 -13.40 11.87 4.79
N ASP A 199 -12.72 11.46 5.86
CA ASP A 199 -12.75 12.19 7.12
C ASP A 199 -11.53 11.80 7.98
N THR A 200 -11.07 12.75 8.79
CA THR A 200 -10.04 12.55 9.80
C THR A 200 -10.50 13.20 11.09
N TYR A 201 -10.69 12.43 12.15
CA TYR A 201 -11.19 12.94 13.42
C TYR A 201 -10.75 12.09 14.61
N CYS A 202 -10.72 12.74 15.77
CA CYS A 202 -10.55 12.12 17.07
C CYS A 202 -11.83 11.36 17.45
N VAL A 203 -11.70 10.08 17.80
CA VAL A 203 -12.85 9.24 18.16
C VAL A 203 -13.54 9.68 19.46
N GLU A 204 -12.83 10.41 20.32
CA GLU A 204 -13.31 10.86 21.62
C GLU A 204 -13.97 12.25 21.58
N CYS A 205 -13.44 13.20 20.79
CA CYS A 205 -13.91 14.59 20.80
C CYS A 205 -14.22 15.18 19.42
N GLY A 206 -14.07 14.42 18.35
CA GLY A 206 -14.34 14.87 16.97
C GLY A 206 -13.36 15.91 16.41
N SER A 207 -12.31 16.27 17.16
CA SER A 207 -11.29 17.20 16.66
C SER A 207 -10.55 16.63 15.45
N LYS A 208 -10.30 17.47 14.45
CA LYS A 208 -9.46 17.14 13.28
C LYS A 208 -7.99 17.44 13.51
N GLU A 209 -7.64 18.06 14.64
CA GLU A 209 -6.28 18.52 14.93
C GLU A 209 -5.49 17.42 15.64
N PHE A 210 -4.27 17.16 15.17
CA PHE A 210 -3.47 16.06 15.67
C PHE A 210 -1.99 16.41 15.81
N ILE A 211 -1.28 15.62 16.62
CA ILE A 211 0.17 15.60 16.75
C ILE A 211 0.71 14.23 16.35
N TRP A 212 1.97 14.21 15.94
CA TRP A 212 2.70 12.98 15.66
C TRP A 212 3.41 12.50 16.93
N GLU A 213 3.12 11.26 17.33
CA GLU A 213 3.73 10.61 18.49
C GLU A 213 4.59 9.43 18.03
N ILE A 214 5.77 9.24 18.63
CA ILE A 214 6.58 8.04 18.43
C ILE A 214 5.84 6.86 19.08
N SER A 215 5.33 5.97 18.24
CA SER A 215 4.53 4.83 18.67
C SER A 215 4.70 3.71 17.62
N PRO A 216 5.86 3.04 17.58
CA PRO A 216 6.16 2.04 16.58
C PRO A 216 5.18 0.88 16.62
N HIS A 217 4.58 0.64 15.47
CA HIS A 217 3.68 -0.47 15.23
C HIS A 217 3.84 -0.99 13.81
N PHE A 218 3.29 -2.17 13.55
CA PHE A 218 3.17 -2.72 12.21
C PHE A 218 1.70 -2.85 11.86
N HIS A 219 1.33 -2.37 10.67
CA HIS A 219 0.08 -2.77 10.07
C HIS A 219 0.26 -4.09 9.32
N THR A 220 -0.75 -4.94 9.39
CA THR A 220 -0.79 -6.21 8.67
C THR A 220 -2.02 -6.29 7.79
N VAL A 221 -1.84 -6.81 6.58
CA VAL A 221 -2.92 -7.17 5.66
C VAL A 221 -2.74 -8.63 5.32
N GLY A 222 -3.73 -9.47 5.64
CA GLY A 222 -3.55 -10.91 5.51
C GLY A 222 -4.77 -11.72 5.91
N TYR A 223 -4.58 -13.03 6.06
CA TYR A 223 -5.64 -13.97 6.37
C TYR A 223 -5.44 -14.56 7.77
N GLY A 224 -6.54 -14.71 8.50
CA GLY A 224 -6.57 -15.32 9.82
C GLY A 224 -7.92 -15.16 10.48
N TRP A 225 -8.06 -15.80 11.64
CA TRP A 225 -9.10 -15.50 12.61
C TRP A 225 -8.38 -14.92 13.81
N VAL A 226 -8.62 -13.65 14.12
CA VAL A 226 -7.85 -12.98 15.19
C VAL A 226 -8.44 -13.37 16.53
N GLU A 227 -7.61 -14.01 17.34
CA GLU A 227 -7.94 -14.56 18.66
C GLU A 227 -6.78 -14.34 19.63
N HIS A 228 -6.99 -14.61 20.92
CA HIS A 228 -5.95 -14.56 21.96
C HIS A 228 -5.23 -13.21 22.16
N THR A 229 -5.75 -12.09 21.62
CA THR A 229 -5.04 -10.81 21.66
C THR A 229 -4.83 -10.27 23.06
N LYS A 230 -5.82 -10.41 23.95
CA LYS A 230 -5.73 -9.99 25.37
C LYS A 230 -4.70 -10.80 26.16
N GLU A 231 -4.64 -12.11 25.91
CA GLU A 231 -3.66 -13.01 26.54
C GLU A 231 -2.24 -12.66 26.06
N ILE A 232 -2.07 -12.40 24.76
CA ILE A 232 -0.79 -11.95 24.21
C ILE A 232 -0.36 -10.61 24.79
N GLU A 233 -1.28 -9.66 24.93
CA GLU A 233 -1.03 -8.36 25.55
C GLU A 233 -0.59 -8.52 27.01
N ALA A 234 -1.29 -9.34 27.80
CA ALA A 234 -0.91 -9.62 29.19
C ALA A 234 0.46 -10.31 29.31
N ASP A 235 0.76 -11.27 28.43
CA ASP A 235 2.00 -12.05 28.45
C ASP A 235 3.23 -11.24 27.99
N THR A 236 3.04 -10.27 27.08
CA THR A 236 4.16 -9.70 26.31
C THR A 236 4.16 -8.18 26.20
N GLY A 237 3.07 -7.51 26.62
CA GLY A 237 2.86 -6.08 26.41
C GLY A 237 2.55 -5.67 24.96
N TYR A 238 2.60 -6.60 23.99
CA TYR A 238 2.26 -6.30 22.60
C TYR A 238 0.75 -6.23 22.41
N VAL A 239 0.29 -5.10 21.87
CA VAL A 239 -1.14 -4.89 21.59
C VAL A 239 -1.43 -5.31 20.16
N ILE A 240 -2.33 -6.27 19.96
CA ILE A 240 -2.80 -6.69 18.63
C ILE A 240 -4.26 -6.28 18.46
N LYS A 241 -4.55 -5.47 17.44
CA LYS A 241 -5.90 -5.04 17.09
C LYS A 241 -6.31 -5.59 15.73
N ASN A 242 -7.51 -6.16 15.66
CA ASN A 242 -8.20 -6.43 14.41
C ASN A 242 -8.95 -5.16 14.01
N ILE A 243 -8.50 -4.48 12.96
CA ILE A 243 -9.13 -3.24 12.47
C ILE A 243 -10.37 -3.57 11.66
N GLY A 244 -10.37 -4.69 10.93
CA GLY A 244 -11.57 -5.17 10.26
C GLY A 244 -11.29 -5.94 8.98
N ILE A 245 -12.37 -6.35 8.34
CA ILE A 245 -12.36 -7.00 7.03
C ILE A 245 -12.05 -5.96 5.96
N ILE A 246 -11.22 -6.32 4.99
CA ILE A 246 -10.84 -5.44 3.88
C ILE A 246 -11.66 -5.78 2.64
N ASP A 247 -12.35 -4.77 2.11
CA ASP A 247 -13.03 -4.87 0.82
C ASP A 247 -12.16 -4.46 -0.37
N ASN A 248 -11.22 -3.52 -0.17
CA ASN A 248 -10.27 -3.07 -1.21
C ASN A 248 -8.83 -3.24 -0.73
N VAL A 249 -8.22 -4.38 -1.10
CA VAL A 249 -6.88 -4.78 -0.62
C VAL A 249 -5.81 -3.82 -1.13
N GLY A 250 -5.86 -3.49 -2.43
CA GLY A 250 -4.90 -2.57 -3.05
C GLY A 250 -4.95 -1.19 -2.41
N GLY A 251 -6.15 -0.66 -2.22
CA GLY A 251 -6.36 0.65 -1.61
C GLY A 251 -5.95 0.71 -0.14
N THR A 252 -6.25 -0.33 0.65
CA THR A 252 -5.78 -0.38 2.05
C THR A 252 -4.26 -0.41 2.11
N ILE A 253 -3.59 -1.24 1.31
CA ILE A 253 -2.12 -1.29 1.29
C ILE A 253 -1.54 0.04 0.82
N TRP A 254 -2.12 0.64 -0.24
CA TRP A 254 -1.72 1.95 -0.74
C TRP A 254 -1.79 3.01 0.34
N TYR A 255 -2.93 3.09 1.03
CA TYR A 255 -3.14 4.03 2.11
C TYR A 255 -2.11 3.85 3.22
N LEU A 256 -1.85 2.62 3.65
CA LEU A 256 -0.80 2.36 4.64
C LEU A 256 0.59 2.81 4.16
N LEU A 257 0.89 2.67 2.87
CA LEU A 257 2.18 3.07 2.32
C LEU A 257 2.37 4.58 2.21
N THR A 258 1.30 5.39 2.13
CA THR A 258 1.43 6.85 2.02
C THR A 258 1.89 7.52 3.32
N HIS A 259 1.87 6.81 4.45
CA HIS A 259 2.29 7.34 5.77
C HIS A 259 3.06 6.30 6.61
N CYS A 260 3.69 5.33 5.95
CA CYS A 260 4.55 4.34 6.60
C CYS A 260 5.96 4.90 6.92
N GLY A 261 6.73 4.17 7.73
CA GLY A 261 8.15 4.44 7.92
C GLY A 261 8.97 3.94 6.72
N ILE A 262 9.73 4.84 6.10
CA ILE A 262 10.70 4.52 5.05
C ILE A 262 12.10 4.56 5.64
N GLN A 263 12.82 3.45 5.54
CA GLN A 263 14.21 3.35 5.97
C GLN A 263 15.10 2.93 4.81
N LYS A 264 16.22 3.63 4.64
CA LYS A 264 17.18 3.37 3.55
C LYS A 264 17.72 1.94 3.64
N GLY A 265 17.77 1.24 2.49
CA GLY A 265 18.28 -0.14 2.39
C GLY A 265 17.38 -1.20 3.01
N ARG A 266 16.13 -0.87 3.38
CA ARG A 266 15.16 -1.80 3.95
C ARG A 266 13.87 -1.83 3.13
N GLN A 267 13.36 -3.04 2.92
CA GLN A 267 12.05 -3.23 2.31
C GLN A 267 10.93 -2.75 3.23
N THR A 268 10.08 -1.85 2.73
CA THR A 268 8.90 -1.36 3.45
C THR A 268 7.83 -2.43 3.65
N ILE A 269 7.63 -3.31 2.66
CA ILE A 269 6.65 -4.40 2.74
C ILE A 269 7.40 -5.71 2.92
N THR A 270 7.01 -6.47 3.93
CA THR A 270 7.56 -7.81 4.17
C THR A 270 6.44 -8.81 4.37
N TYR A 271 6.70 -10.11 4.20
CA TYR A 271 5.64 -11.12 4.23
C TYR A 271 5.93 -12.27 5.20
N PHE A 272 4.87 -12.81 5.79
CA PHE A 272 4.95 -13.90 6.75
C PHE A 272 3.84 -14.94 6.55
N GLY A 273 4.01 -16.07 7.26
CA GLY A 273 3.06 -17.18 7.20
C GLY A 273 2.96 -17.75 5.79
N LEU A 274 1.74 -18.07 5.35
CA LEU A 274 1.48 -18.57 4.00
C LEU A 274 1.92 -17.58 2.90
N CYS A 275 1.89 -16.28 3.17
CA CYS A 275 2.29 -15.26 2.22
C CYS A 275 3.80 -15.03 2.14
N ALA A 276 4.62 -15.70 2.95
CA ALA A 276 6.08 -15.52 2.99
C ALA A 276 6.76 -15.86 1.66
N TYR A 277 7.88 -15.20 1.35
CA TYR A 277 8.60 -15.37 0.08
C TYR A 277 9.06 -16.81 -0.20
N ASN A 278 9.45 -17.54 0.84
CA ASN A 278 9.90 -18.93 0.73
C ASN A 278 8.74 -19.93 0.58
N LYS A 279 7.50 -19.54 0.90
CA LYS A 279 6.30 -20.39 0.76
C LYS A 279 5.51 -20.07 -0.48
N TYR A 280 5.54 -18.82 -0.92
CA TYR A 280 4.77 -18.35 -2.06
C TYR A 280 5.62 -17.48 -2.97
N LYS A 281 5.78 -17.91 -4.21
CA LYS A 281 6.32 -17.08 -5.30
C LYS A 281 5.16 -16.43 -6.05
N SER A 282 5.00 -15.12 -5.90
CA SER A 282 3.98 -14.36 -6.63
C SER A 282 4.20 -14.50 -8.13
N PRO A 283 3.11 -14.57 -8.93
CA PRO A 283 3.22 -14.47 -10.37
C PRO A 283 3.89 -13.15 -10.74
N PRO A 284 4.67 -13.14 -11.83
CA PRO A 284 5.27 -11.90 -12.33
C PRO A 284 4.17 -10.90 -12.68
N LEU A 285 4.42 -9.63 -12.38
CA LEU A 285 3.62 -8.56 -12.95
C LEU A 285 4.03 -8.36 -14.40
N GLU A 286 3.07 -7.92 -15.22
CA GLU A 286 3.40 -7.36 -16.54
C GLU A 286 4.41 -6.21 -16.36
N LYS A 287 5.34 -6.08 -17.30
CA LYS A 287 6.40 -5.07 -17.22
C LYS A 287 5.77 -3.67 -17.18
N GLU A 288 5.85 -3.03 -16.02
CA GLU A 288 5.45 -1.64 -15.83
C GLU A 288 6.35 -0.70 -16.66
N GLY A 289 5.75 0.27 -17.34
CA GLY A 289 6.48 1.30 -18.09
C GLY A 289 6.23 1.31 -19.59
N THR A 290 5.43 0.39 -20.11
CA THR A 290 4.98 0.46 -21.50
C THR A 290 3.72 1.29 -21.59
N VAL A 291 3.78 2.41 -22.31
CA VAL A 291 2.59 3.21 -22.62
C VAL A 291 1.88 2.54 -23.78
N ILE A 292 0.61 2.19 -23.60
CA ILE A 292 -0.21 1.53 -24.60
C ILE A 292 -1.12 2.58 -25.23
N CYS A 293 -1.19 2.60 -26.56
CA CYS A 293 -2.05 3.50 -27.29
C CYS A 293 -3.52 3.20 -26.99
N PRO A 294 -4.31 4.16 -26.46
CA PRO A 294 -5.71 3.93 -26.13
C PRO A 294 -6.58 3.70 -27.38
N LYS A 295 -6.13 4.14 -28.57
CA LYS A 295 -6.87 3.95 -29.82
C LYS A 295 -6.72 2.57 -30.45
N CYS A 296 -5.54 1.96 -30.38
CA CYS A 296 -5.24 0.77 -31.17
C CYS A 296 -4.48 -0.34 -30.43
N GLY A 297 -4.15 -0.14 -29.15
CA GLY A 297 -3.46 -1.13 -28.31
C GLY A 297 -1.98 -1.32 -28.62
N ALA A 298 -1.39 -0.57 -29.56
CA ALA A 298 0.05 -0.65 -29.86
C ALA A 298 0.90 0.03 -28.78
N PHE A 299 2.15 -0.41 -28.62
CA PHE A 299 3.11 0.26 -27.75
C PHE A 299 3.50 1.64 -28.30
N MET A 300 3.57 2.63 -27.41
CA MET A 300 3.93 3.99 -27.74
C MET A 300 5.39 4.27 -27.34
N ILE A 301 6.04 5.17 -28.08
CA ILE A 301 7.42 5.60 -27.81
C ILE A 301 7.46 7.06 -27.38
N ARG A 302 8.46 7.43 -26.57
CA ARG A 302 8.73 8.84 -26.26
C ARG A 302 9.65 9.43 -27.34
N PRO A 303 9.25 10.47 -28.08
CA PRO A 303 10.11 11.12 -29.06
C PRO A 303 11.39 11.66 -28.40
N GLY A 304 12.54 11.46 -29.05
CA GLY A 304 13.84 11.90 -28.54
C GLY A 304 14.49 11.00 -27.48
N PHE A 305 13.81 9.95 -27.01
CA PHE A 305 14.44 8.92 -26.17
C PHE A 305 15.04 7.84 -27.07
N GLN A 306 16.27 8.06 -27.56
CA GLN A 306 17.06 6.96 -28.13
C GLN A 306 17.28 5.93 -27.03
N SER A 307 16.97 4.66 -27.29
CA SER A 307 17.27 3.55 -26.39
C SER A 307 18.77 3.52 -26.13
N ARG A 308 19.24 4.15 -25.05
CA ARG A 308 20.60 3.92 -24.59
C ARG A 308 20.65 2.48 -24.12
N SER A 309 21.36 1.64 -24.86
CA SER A 309 21.78 0.29 -24.50
C SER A 309 22.79 0.34 -23.35
N GLY A 310 22.44 1.02 -22.26
CA GLY A 310 23.24 1.14 -21.04
C GLY A 310 22.59 0.31 -19.95
N LYS A 311 23.40 -0.39 -19.15
CA LYS A 311 22.93 -1.08 -17.95
C LYS A 311 22.08 -0.11 -17.11
N PRO A 312 20.89 -0.52 -16.63
CA PRO A 312 20.11 0.31 -15.74
C PRO A 312 20.98 0.70 -14.53
N PRO A 313 20.85 1.94 -14.00
CA PRO A 313 21.51 2.32 -12.77
C PRO A 313 21.14 1.29 -11.69
N PRO A 314 22.11 0.87 -10.84
CA PRO A 314 21.86 -0.18 -9.86
C PRO A 314 20.61 0.19 -9.06
N GLY A 315 19.59 -0.66 -9.17
CA GLY A 315 18.35 -0.51 -8.43
C GLY A 315 18.71 -0.45 -6.95
N GLY A 316 18.46 0.69 -6.32
CA GLY A 316 18.55 0.80 -4.87
C GLY A 316 17.55 -0.18 -4.26
N PHE A 317 18.08 -1.18 -3.55
CA PHE A 317 17.35 -2.16 -2.75
C PHE A 317 16.72 -1.53 -1.51
#